data_AF-H5XJK8-F1
#
_entry.id   AF-H5XJK8-F1
#
_cell.length_a   1.000
_cell.length_b   1.000
_cell.length_c   1.000
_cell.angle_alpha   90.00
_cell.angle_beta   90.00
_cell.angle_gamma   90.00
#
_symmetry.space_group_name_H-M   'P 1'
#
loop_
_entity.id
_entity.type
_entity.pdbx_description
1 polymer ?
#
loop_
_entity_poly.entity_id
_entity_poly.type
_entity_poly.pdbx_seq_one_letter_code
_entity_poly.pdbx_strand_id
1 'polypeptide(L)'
;MSEQEPTAGTSPREPERVPLSGDDRKARRKRAVSGLIAVALLAAAFGGVAGLVGGQIAGLVVAAVVAVPLLLLVLSGARRRMWLEGTTVTVRTWGSRRVDLVTASRIDLLLTDVRGTRTVSLLVNGAQRSGAVKIDLAVYAGTGGRELGILPLRRLADAVVNNMDAGGVVFSQLLVAQLRAEARGDAAADRPLYRLASAAPSGKLAQRFSMEAVSRFVATLDG
;
A
#
# COMPACT_ATOMS: atom_id res chain seq x y z
N MET A 1 -32.98 -23.39 -46.15
CA MET A 1 -31.53 -23.18 -46.06
C MET A 1 -31.35 -21.73 -45.64
N SER A 2 -31.35 -21.49 -44.32
CA SER A 2 -31.27 -20.15 -43.75
C SER A 2 -30.04 -20.11 -42.85
N GLU A 3 -29.15 -19.20 -43.20
CA GLU A 3 -27.86 -18.97 -42.57
C GLU A 3 -28.02 -18.72 -41.07
N GLN A 4 -27.28 -19.51 -40.28
CA GLN A 4 -27.02 -19.20 -38.88
C GLN A 4 -25.97 -18.09 -38.83
N GLU A 5 -26.38 -16.89 -38.39
CA GLU A 5 -25.44 -15.88 -37.92
C GLU A 5 -24.65 -16.43 -36.73
N PRO A 6 -23.31 -16.48 -36.78
CA PRO A 6 -22.51 -16.88 -35.64
C PRO A 6 -22.51 -15.73 -34.62
N THR A 7 -23.22 -15.95 -33.50
CA THR A 7 -23.13 -15.09 -32.31
C THR A 7 -21.68 -14.97 -31.87
N ALA A 8 -21.08 -13.80 -32.13
CA ALA A 8 -19.73 -13.46 -31.71
C ALA A 8 -19.60 -13.67 -30.19
N GLY A 9 -18.68 -14.57 -29.82
CA GLY A 9 -18.38 -14.89 -28.44
C GLY A 9 -18.00 -13.62 -27.67
N THR A 10 -18.75 -13.34 -26.60
CA THR A 10 -18.33 -12.37 -25.59
C THR A 10 -17.11 -12.99 -24.90
N SER A 11 -15.91 -12.57 -25.30
CA SER A 11 -14.69 -12.83 -24.53
C SER A 11 -14.97 -12.45 -23.07
N PRO A 12 -14.68 -13.33 -22.08
CA PRO A 12 -14.84 -12.98 -20.68
C PRO A 12 -14.07 -11.69 -20.45
N ARG A 13 -14.75 -10.60 -20.07
CA ARG A 13 -14.10 -9.33 -19.75
C ARG A 13 -13.02 -9.65 -18.72
N GLU A 14 -11.75 -9.58 -19.12
CA GLU A 14 -10.66 -9.74 -18.15
C GLU A 14 -10.92 -8.77 -17.01
N PRO A 15 -10.92 -9.24 -15.75
CA PRO A 15 -11.29 -8.39 -14.63
C PRO A 15 -10.40 -7.15 -14.62
N GLU A 16 -11.02 -5.98 -14.69
CA GLU A 16 -10.34 -4.68 -14.75
C GLU A 16 -9.39 -4.55 -13.55
N ARG A 17 -8.08 -4.53 -13.83
CA ARG A 17 -7.04 -4.48 -12.80
C ARG A 17 -6.74 -3.03 -12.43
N VAL A 18 -7.17 -2.60 -11.26
CA VAL A 18 -6.92 -1.24 -10.77
C VAL A 18 -5.69 -1.23 -9.86
N PRO A 19 -4.58 -0.57 -10.25
CA PRO A 19 -3.38 -0.55 -9.41
C PRO A 19 -3.65 0.20 -8.10
N LEU A 20 -3.39 -0.45 -6.96
CA LEU A 20 -3.50 0.17 -5.63
C LEU A 20 -2.16 0.77 -5.18
N SER A 21 -1.26 1.02 -6.12
CA SER A 21 0.02 1.67 -5.85
C SER A 21 -0.14 3.16 -6.13
N GLY A 22 -0.19 3.98 -5.08
CA GLY A 22 -0.08 5.43 -5.25
C GLY A 22 1.31 5.87 -5.73
N ASP A 23 2.31 4.98 -5.72
CA ASP A 23 3.68 5.31 -6.10
C ASP A 23 3.81 5.53 -7.61
N ASP A 24 4.22 6.75 -7.98
CA ASP A 24 4.70 7.08 -9.30
C ASP A 24 5.85 6.15 -9.70
N ARG A 25 5.83 5.62 -10.92
CA ARG A 25 6.90 4.73 -11.44
C ARG A 25 8.29 5.37 -11.26
N LYS A 26 8.38 6.70 -11.38
CA LYS A 26 9.59 7.50 -11.17
C LYS A 26 10.05 7.50 -9.71
N ALA A 27 9.15 7.71 -8.75
CA ALA A 27 9.48 7.70 -7.32
C ALA A 27 9.97 6.32 -6.86
N ARG A 28 9.31 5.26 -7.35
CA ARG A 28 9.70 3.88 -7.07
C ARG A 28 11.08 3.54 -7.64
N ARG A 29 11.39 3.98 -8.86
CA ARG A 29 12.72 3.84 -9.46
C ARG A 29 13.76 4.61 -8.66
N LYS A 30 13.48 5.85 -8.26
CA LYS A 30 14.40 6.67 -7.46
C LYS A 30 14.74 5.99 -6.12
N ARG A 31 13.73 5.46 -5.42
CA ARG A 31 13.92 4.69 -4.17
C ARG A 31 14.73 3.41 -4.37
N ALA A 32 14.47 2.68 -5.46
CA ALA A 32 15.24 1.48 -5.79
C ALA A 32 16.71 1.85 -6.06
N VAL A 33 16.97 2.87 -6.87
CA VAL A 33 18.33 3.35 -7.18
C VAL A 33 19.04 3.84 -5.92
N SER A 34 18.39 4.66 -5.08
CA SER A 34 18.99 5.11 -3.82
C SER A 34 19.29 3.96 -2.88
N GLY A 35 18.42 2.95 -2.83
CA GLY A 35 18.65 1.71 -2.08
C GLY A 35 19.86 0.95 -2.60
N LEU A 36 19.98 0.74 -3.92
CA LEU A 36 21.13 0.07 -4.52
C LEU A 36 22.45 0.80 -4.24
N ILE A 37 22.46 2.14 -4.32
CA ILE A 37 23.64 2.96 -3.99
C ILE A 37 24.02 2.76 -2.52
N ALA A 38 23.05 2.83 -1.60
CA ALA A 38 23.32 2.63 -0.18
C ALA A 38 23.89 1.23 0.12
N VAL A 39 23.35 0.19 -0.54
CA VAL A 39 23.88 -1.17 -0.39
C VAL A 39 25.30 -1.29 -0.93
N ALA A 40 25.58 -0.71 -2.10
CA ALA A 40 26.91 -0.72 -2.69
C ALA A 40 27.95 -0.05 -1.78
N LEU A 41 27.62 1.13 -1.23
CA LEU A 41 28.50 1.84 -0.30
C LEU A 41 28.76 1.05 0.98
N LEU A 42 27.73 0.44 1.56
CA LEU A 42 27.86 -0.33 2.79
C LEU A 42 28.69 -1.60 2.55
N ALA A 43 28.41 -2.32 1.47
CA ALA A 43 29.17 -3.52 1.08
C ALA A 43 30.64 -3.20 0.79
N ALA A 44 30.92 -2.09 0.10
CA ALA A 44 32.28 -1.62 -0.16
C ALA A 44 33.01 -1.23 1.13
N ALA A 45 32.33 -0.58 2.08
CA ALA A 45 32.92 -0.20 3.36
C ALA A 45 33.32 -1.44 4.18
N PHE A 46 32.40 -2.37 4.41
CA PHE A 46 32.70 -3.58 5.19
C PHE A 46 33.67 -4.52 4.46
N GLY A 47 33.50 -4.68 3.14
CA GLY A 47 34.39 -5.48 2.31
C GLY A 47 35.79 -4.90 2.21
N GLY A 48 35.93 -3.58 2.14
CA GLY A 48 37.22 -2.89 2.12
C GLY A 48 37.99 -3.10 3.42
N VAL A 49 37.34 -2.91 4.57
CA VAL A 49 37.95 -3.15 5.89
C VAL A 49 38.39 -4.61 6.04
N ALA A 50 37.53 -5.56 5.68
CA ALA A 50 37.86 -6.99 5.73
C ALA A 50 38.97 -7.35 4.72
N GLY A 51 39.00 -6.71 3.56
CA GLY A 51 40.01 -6.93 2.52
C GLY A 51 41.40 -6.46 2.92
N LEU A 52 41.49 -5.37 3.68
CA LEU A 52 42.75 -4.87 4.23
C LEU A 52 43.34 -5.82 5.28
N VAL A 53 42.51 -6.51 6.06
CA VAL A 53 42.95 -7.40 7.15
C VAL A 53 43.18 -8.84 6.66
N GLY A 54 42.25 -9.37 5.86
CA GLY A 54 42.23 -10.79 5.45
C GLY A 54 42.57 -11.03 3.97
N GLY A 55 43.01 -10.00 3.25
CA GLY A 55 43.27 -10.07 1.82
C GLY A 55 42.02 -10.00 0.95
N GLN A 56 42.22 -9.97 -0.37
CA GLN A 56 41.16 -9.69 -1.35
C GLN A 56 39.96 -10.65 -1.26
N ILE A 57 40.22 -11.95 -1.03
CA ILE A 57 39.15 -12.97 -0.96
C ILE A 57 38.26 -12.70 0.27
N ALA A 58 38.85 -12.43 1.44
CA ALA A 58 38.10 -12.15 2.66
C ALA A 58 37.21 -10.89 2.49
N GLY A 59 37.75 -9.85 1.86
CA GLY A 59 37.00 -8.63 1.55
C GLY A 59 35.80 -8.87 0.64
N LEU A 60 35.97 -9.67 -0.42
CA LEU A 60 34.88 -10.01 -1.33
C LEU A 60 33.79 -10.85 -0.65
N VAL A 61 34.16 -11.82 0.19
CA VAL A 61 33.20 -12.64 0.93
C VAL A 61 32.37 -11.78 1.88
N VAL A 62 33.00 -10.90 2.65
CA VAL A 62 32.28 -10.00 3.57
C VAL A 62 31.37 -9.03 2.81
N ALA A 63 31.86 -8.44 1.72
CA ALA A 63 31.04 -7.59 0.87
C ALA A 63 29.79 -8.33 0.36
N ALA A 64 29.93 -9.58 -0.10
CA ALA A 64 28.82 -10.38 -0.59
C ALA A 64 27.81 -10.71 0.53
N VAL A 65 28.29 -11.13 1.71
CA VAL A 65 27.43 -11.47 2.86
C VAL A 65 26.59 -10.28 3.32
N VAL A 66 27.13 -9.06 3.24
CA VAL A 66 26.39 -7.83 3.56
C VAL A 66 25.48 -7.40 2.41
N ALA A 67 25.99 -7.41 1.17
CA ALA A 67 25.27 -6.90 0.00
C ALA A 67 24.05 -7.75 -0.35
N VAL A 68 24.17 -9.07 -0.37
CA VAL A 68 23.14 -9.99 -0.84
C VAL A 68 21.81 -9.82 -0.10
N PRO A 69 21.72 -9.88 1.25
CA PRO A 69 20.44 -9.74 1.94
C PRO A 69 19.81 -8.36 1.74
N LEU A 70 20.63 -7.30 1.69
CA LEU A 70 20.13 -5.94 1.48
C LEU A 70 19.65 -5.72 0.03
N LEU A 71 20.37 -6.27 -0.96
CA LEU A 71 19.93 -6.27 -2.35
C LEU A 71 18.60 -7.00 -2.50
N LEU A 72 18.45 -8.18 -1.88
CA LEU A 72 17.19 -8.92 -1.87
C LEU A 72 16.05 -8.09 -1.27
N LEU A 73 16.30 -7.34 -0.18
CA LEU A 73 15.31 -6.46 0.41
C LEU A 73 14.89 -5.34 -0.56
N VAL A 74 15.85 -4.64 -1.17
CA VAL A 74 15.58 -3.55 -2.14
C VAL A 74 14.82 -4.09 -3.36
N LEU A 75 15.25 -5.23 -3.91
CA LEU A 75 14.62 -5.90 -5.05
C LEU A 75 13.22 -6.42 -4.73
N SER A 76 12.98 -6.93 -3.52
CA SER A 76 11.67 -7.40 -3.09
C SER A 76 10.65 -6.27 -3.05
N GLY A 77 11.01 -5.12 -2.48
CA GLY A 77 10.18 -3.91 -2.49
C GLY A 77 9.98 -3.37 -3.91
N ALA A 78 11.05 -3.37 -4.71
CA ALA A 78 11.03 -2.98 -6.12
C ALA A 78 10.36 -4.01 -7.05
N ARG A 79 9.95 -5.19 -6.58
CA ARG A 79 9.10 -6.13 -7.34
C ARG A 79 7.67 -6.18 -6.84
N ARG A 80 7.40 -5.74 -5.61
CA ARG A 80 6.04 -5.67 -5.03
C ARG A 80 5.10 -4.87 -5.92
N ARG A 81 4.06 -5.53 -6.44
CA ARG A 81 2.93 -4.93 -7.16
C ARG A 81 1.64 -5.27 -6.43
N MET A 82 0.74 -4.31 -6.35
CA MET A 82 -0.58 -4.50 -5.74
C MET A 82 -1.64 -3.92 -6.67
N TRP A 83 -2.71 -4.69 -6.89
CA TRP A 83 -3.85 -4.25 -7.66
C TRP A 83 -5.13 -4.87 -7.10
N LEU A 84 -6.24 -4.19 -7.38
CA LEU A 84 -7.59 -4.62 -7.09
C LEU A 84 -8.20 -5.22 -8.36
N GLU A 85 -8.79 -6.40 -8.24
CA GLU A 85 -9.58 -7.06 -9.28
C GLU A 85 -10.99 -7.26 -8.74
N GLY A 86 -11.94 -6.40 -9.14
CA GLY A 86 -13.27 -6.38 -8.54
C GLY A 86 -13.20 -6.10 -7.03
N THR A 87 -13.50 -7.11 -6.21
CA THR A 87 -13.41 -7.04 -4.74
C THR A 87 -12.13 -7.68 -4.18
N THR A 88 -11.31 -8.32 -5.01
CA THR A 88 -10.13 -9.06 -4.56
C THR A 88 -8.86 -8.23 -4.73
N VAL A 89 -8.14 -8.04 -3.63
CA VAL A 89 -6.81 -7.41 -3.63
C VAL A 89 -5.76 -8.49 -3.84
N THR A 90 -5.01 -8.35 -4.94
CA THR A 90 -3.88 -9.22 -5.24
C THR A 90 -2.56 -8.48 -4.99
N VAL A 91 -1.71 -9.09 -4.17
CA VAL A 91 -0.34 -8.65 -3.91
C VAL A 91 0.62 -9.66 -4.54
N ARG A 92 1.47 -9.19 -5.45
CA ARG A 92 2.54 -9.99 -6.05
C ARG A 92 3.89 -9.44 -5.62
N THR A 93 4.64 -10.25 -4.89
CA THR A 93 6.06 -10.01 -4.60
C THR A 93 6.88 -11.08 -5.32
N TRP A 94 7.15 -12.19 -4.65
CA TRP A 94 7.75 -13.40 -5.22
C TRP A 94 6.69 -14.48 -5.43
N GLY A 95 5.71 -14.56 -4.52
CA GLY A 95 4.44 -15.25 -4.74
C GLY A 95 3.30 -14.25 -5.00
N SER A 96 2.11 -14.78 -5.28
CA SER A 96 0.86 -14.02 -5.31
C SER A 96 0.00 -14.36 -4.10
N ARG A 97 -0.38 -13.35 -3.33
CA ARG A 97 -1.37 -13.45 -2.26
C ARG A 97 -2.63 -12.72 -2.70
N ARG A 98 -3.79 -13.36 -2.58
CA ARG A 98 -5.09 -12.77 -2.90
C ARG A 98 -5.92 -12.70 -1.62
N VAL A 99 -6.54 -11.55 -1.38
CA VAL A 99 -7.47 -11.34 -0.27
C VAL A 99 -8.73 -10.71 -0.84
N ASP A 100 -9.86 -11.38 -0.68
CA ASP A 100 -11.16 -10.80 -1.03
C ASP A 100 -11.62 -9.85 0.08
N LEU A 101 -11.99 -8.63 -0.31
CA LEU A 101 -12.44 -7.58 0.60
C LEU A 101 -13.84 -7.87 1.14
N VAL A 102 -14.66 -8.65 0.44
CA VAL A 102 -16.03 -8.98 0.90
C VAL A 102 -15.99 -9.97 2.05
N THR A 103 -15.19 -11.03 1.91
CA THR A 103 -15.01 -12.10 2.90
C THR A 103 -13.86 -11.83 3.89
N ALA A 104 -13.30 -10.61 3.89
CA ALA A 104 -12.25 -10.25 4.83
C ALA A 104 -12.78 -10.26 6.27
N SER A 105 -12.09 -10.99 7.14
CA SER A 105 -12.44 -11.21 8.56
C SER A 105 -12.26 -10.00 9.47
N ARG A 106 -11.47 -9.01 9.02
CA ARG A 106 -11.28 -7.75 9.73
C ARG A 106 -10.64 -6.73 8.80
N ILE A 107 -11.18 -5.53 8.83
CA ILE A 107 -10.61 -4.35 8.19
C ILE A 107 -10.28 -3.36 9.31
N ASP A 108 -9.01 -2.98 9.40
CA ASP A 108 -8.52 -2.00 10.37
C ASP A 108 -7.83 -0.85 9.64
N LEU A 109 -7.82 0.33 10.24
CA LEU A 109 -7.03 1.45 9.75
C LEU A 109 -5.70 1.51 10.49
N LEU A 110 -4.61 1.54 9.75
CA LEU A 110 -3.26 1.54 10.27
C LEU A 110 -2.60 2.87 9.93
N LEU A 111 -2.22 3.63 10.95
CA LEU A 111 -1.33 4.78 10.79
C LEU A 111 0.10 4.36 11.17
N THR A 112 1.05 4.65 10.30
CA THR A 112 2.49 4.39 10.55
C THR A 112 3.22 5.72 10.49
N ASP A 113 3.97 6.09 11.53
CA ASP A 113 4.85 7.27 11.51
C ASP A 113 6.31 6.83 11.51
N VAL A 114 7.04 7.13 10.44
CA VAL A 114 8.46 6.83 10.30
C VAL A 114 9.19 8.09 9.85
N ARG A 115 10.06 8.62 10.73
CA ARG A 115 10.89 9.81 10.45
C ARG A 115 10.07 11.01 9.95
N GLY A 116 8.91 11.26 10.57
CA GLY A 116 8.02 12.36 10.20
C GLY A 116 7.20 12.13 8.92
N THR A 117 7.29 10.93 8.35
CA THR A 117 6.41 10.50 7.25
C THR A 117 5.28 9.64 7.83
N ARG A 118 4.05 10.16 7.76
CA ARG A 118 2.84 9.51 8.24
C ARG A 118 2.12 8.81 7.09
N THR A 119 1.93 7.50 7.22
CA THR A 119 1.25 6.69 6.21
C THR A 119 -0.06 6.18 6.77
N VAL A 120 -1.18 6.54 6.13
CA VAL A 120 -2.52 6.01 6.39
C VAL A 120 -2.73 4.81 5.46
N SER A 121 -2.99 3.65 6.05
CA SER A 121 -3.19 2.41 5.30
C SER A 121 -4.40 1.65 5.80
N LEU A 122 -5.11 1.00 4.88
CA LEU A 122 -6.09 -0.01 5.23
C LEU A 122 -5.39 -1.35 5.41
N LEU A 123 -5.55 -1.96 6.58
CA LEU A 123 -5.06 -3.31 6.88
C LEU A 123 -6.23 -4.28 6.79
N VAL A 124 -6.20 -5.13 5.77
CA VAL A 124 -7.24 -6.12 5.50
C VAL A 124 -6.72 -7.50 5.90
N ASN A 125 -7.39 -8.17 6.82
CA ASN A 125 -7.06 -9.53 7.24
C ASN A 125 -7.97 -10.52 6.50
N GLY A 126 -7.40 -11.31 5.60
CA GLY A 126 -8.14 -12.34 4.89
C GLY A 126 -8.53 -13.51 5.79
N ALA A 127 -9.60 -14.22 5.43
CA ALA A 127 -10.08 -15.38 6.18
C ALA A 127 -9.04 -16.53 6.21
N GLN A 128 -8.93 -17.19 7.38
CA GLN A 128 -8.19 -18.41 7.75
C GLN A 128 -6.74 -18.59 7.24
N ARG A 129 -6.49 -18.52 5.92
CA ARG A 129 -5.20 -18.82 5.26
C ARG A 129 -4.69 -17.73 4.31
N SER A 130 -5.49 -16.70 4.03
CA SER A 130 -5.14 -15.68 3.02
C SER A 130 -4.17 -14.61 3.55
N GLY A 131 -3.96 -14.53 4.86
CA GLY A 131 -3.05 -13.59 5.53
C GLY A 131 -3.51 -12.14 5.45
N ALA A 132 -2.70 -11.22 6.02
CA ALA A 132 -3.00 -9.80 6.01
C ALA A 132 -2.42 -9.08 4.78
N VAL A 133 -3.12 -8.06 4.29
CA VAL A 133 -2.71 -7.16 3.21
C VAL A 133 -2.84 -5.71 3.69
N LYS A 134 -1.73 -4.98 3.61
CA LYS A 134 -1.67 -3.54 3.88
C LYS A 134 -1.76 -2.77 2.56
N ILE A 135 -2.81 -1.95 2.42
CA ILE A 135 -3.11 -1.08 1.28
C ILE A 135 -2.86 0.36 1.71
N ASP A 136 -1.94 1.06 1.06
CA ASP A 136 -1.61 2.43 1.44
C ASP A 136 -2.58 3.42 0.78
N LEU A 137 -3.34 4.14 1.59
CA LEU A 137 -4.33 5.12 1.14
C LEU A 137 -3.69 6.50 0.95
N ALA A 138 -2.80 6.89 1.87
CA ALA A 138 -2.10 8.17 1.79
C ALA A 138 -0.76 8.13 2.53
N VAL A 139 0.19 8.94 2.06
CA VAL A 139 1.50 9.15 2.69
C VAL A 139 1.73 10.65 2.79
N TYR A 140 1.80 11.19 4.00
CA TYR A 140 2.03 12.60 4.28
C TYR A 140 3.41 12.81 4.90
N ALA A 141 4.08 13.88 4.49
CA ALA A 141 5.32 14.35 5.08
C ALA A 141 5.23 15.87 5.23
N GLY A 142 5.11 16.34 6.48
CA GLY A 142 4.83 17.75 6.77
C GLY A 142 3.46 18.20 6.27
N THR A 143 3.43 19.28 5.50
CA THR A 143 2.20 19.86 4.91
C THR A 143 1.87 19.29 3.53
N GLY A 144 2.74 18.43 2.99
CA GLY A 144 2.56 17.77 1.70
C GLY A 144 2.33 16.27 1.84
N GLY A 145 1.93 15.63 0.76
CA GLY A 145 1.79 14.19 0.72
C GLY A 145 1.32 13.68 -0.62
N ARG A 146 1.09 12.38 -0.65
CA ARG A 146 0.62 11.64 -1.79
C ARG A 146 -0.53 10.76 -1.34
N GLU A 147 -1.67 10.96 -1.98
CA GLU A 147 -2.88 10.19 -1.74
C GLU A 147 -3.07 9.18 -2.87
N LEU A 148 -3.85 8.14 -2.60
CA LEU A 148 -4.32 7.22 -3.62
C LEU A 148 -5.28 7.97 -4.54
N GLY A 149 -5.12 7.83 -5.85
CA GLY A 149 -5.95 8.56 -6.81
C GLY A 149 -7.44 8.20 -6.74
N ILE A 150 -8.28 9.08 -7.31
CA ILE A 150 -9.74 9.01 -7.30
C ILE A 150 -10.28 7.63 -7.71
N LEU A 151 -9.82 7.06 -8.84
CA LEU A 151 -10.36 5.79 -9.34
C LEU A 151 -10.07 4.60 -8.40
N PRO A 152 -8.81 4.33 -7.99
CA PRO A 152 -8.54 3.31 -6.99
C PRO A 152 -9.28 3.53 -5.67
N LEU A 153 -9.39 4.78 -5.20
CA LEU A 153 -10.06 5.10 -3.94
C LEU A 153 -11.57 4.83 -4.02
N ARG A 154 -12.22 5.18 -5.13
CA ARG A 154 -13.64 4.86 -5.41
C ARG A 154 -13.87 3.35 -5.43
N ARG A 155 -13.04 2.61 -6.16
CA ARG A 155 -13.17 1.15 -6.26
C ARG A 155 -12.95 0.45 -4.92
N LEU A 156 -12.06 0.97 -4.09
CA LEU A 156 -11.89 0.49 -2.72
C LEU A 156 -13.13 0.78 -1.86
N ALA A 157 -13.71 1.98 -1.94
CA ALA A 157 -14.94 2.31 -1.21
C ALA A 157 -16.08 1.37 -1.60
N ASP A 158 -16.27 1.14 -2.90
CA ASP A 158 -17.28 0.23 -3.45
C ASP A 158 -17.02 -1.24 -3.07
N ALA A 159 -15.75 -1.66 -2.94
CA ALA A 159 -15.43 -3.02 -2.54
C ALA A 159 -15.60 -3.25 -1.03
N VAL A 160 -15.26 -2.24 -0.21
CA VAL A 160 -15.28 -2.34 1.26
C VAL A 160 -16.70 -2.17 1.81
N VAL A 161 -17.58 -1.40 1.16
CA VAL A 161 -18.99 -1.29 1.59
C VAL A 161 -19.73 -2.63 1.56
N ASN A 162 -19.30 -3.54 0.68
CA ASN A 162 -19.85 -4.88 0.53
C ASN A 162 -19.24 -5.91 1.49
N ASN A 163 -18.34 -5.50 2.39
CA ASN A 163 -17.77 -6.39 3.39
C ASN A 163 -18.84 -6.85 4.39
N MET A 164 -18.85 -8.15 4.69
CA MET A 164 -19.88 -8.76 5.56
C MET A 164 -19.67 -8.47 7.04
N ASP A 165 -18.51 -7.93 7.44
CA ASP A 165 -18.22 -7.50 8.79
C ASP A 165 -18.67 -6.05 9.03
N ALA A 166 -19.03 -5.73 10.27
CA ALA A 166 -19.61 -4.44 10.67
C ALA A 166 -18.74 -3.20 10.33
N GLY A 167 -17.46 -3.40 10.00
CA GLY A 167 -16.52 -2.34 9.67
C GLY A 167 -16.70 -1.69 8.29
N GLY A 168 -17.22 -2.44 7.31
CA GLY A 168 -17.15 -2.06 5.89
C GLY A 168 -17.79 -0.71 5.56
N VAL A 169 -18.96 -0.42 6.13
CA VAL A 169 -19.73 0.79 5.83
C VAL A 169 -19.02 2.06 6.30
N VAL A 170 -18.47 2.07 7.51
CA VAL A 170 -17.78 3.25 8.06
C VAL A 170 -16.48 3.54 7.31
N PHE A 171 -15.73 2.51 6.94
CA PHE A 171 -14.56 2.70 6.07
C PHE A 171 -14.97 3.24 4.71
N SER A 172 -16.05 2.72 4.12
CA SER A 172 -16.57 3.27 2.86
C SER A 172 -16.95 4.75 3.00
N GLN A 173 -17.63 5.15 4.08
CA GLN A 173 -17.96 6.55 4.36
C GLN A 173 -16.72 7.44 4.45
N LEU A 174 -15.67 7.00 5.16
CA LEU A 174 -14.40 7.74 5.21
C LEU A 174 -13.77 7.93 3.83
N LEU A 175 -13.75 6.86 3.01
CA LEU A 175 -13.19 6.92 1.65
C LEU A 175 -14.04 7.80 0.72
N VAL A 176 -15.37 7.76 0.85
CA VAL A 176 -16.28 8.63 0.10
C VAL A 176 -16.15 10.09 0.53
N ALA A 177 -16.01 10.37 1.82
CA ALA A 177 -15.74 11.72 2.32
C ALA A 177 -14.43 12.27 1.76
N GLN A 178 -13.37 11.43 1.71
CA GLN A 178 -12.11 11.80 1.07
C GLN A 178 -12.29 12.09 -0.43
N LEU A 179 -13.01 11.24 -1.16
CA LEU A 179 -13.30 11.45 -2.59
C LEU A 179 -14.06 12.75 -2.85
N ARG A 180 -15.03 13.08 -2.00
CA ARG A 180 -15.78 14.34 -2.09
C ARG A 180 -14.87 15.54 -1.84
N ALA A 181 -14.02 15.48 -0.81
CA ALA A 181 -13.07 16.54 -0.52
C ALA A 181 -12.07 16.75 -1.67
N GLU A 182 -11.56 15.66 -2.26
CA GLU A 182 -10.68 15.73 -3.42
C GLU A 182 -11.40 16.28 -4.66
N ALA A 183 -12.64 15.88 -4.91
CA ALA A 183 -13.46 16.38 -6.02
C ALA A 183 -13.80 17.87 -5.89
N ARG A 184 -13.91 18.40 -4.67
CA ARG A 184 -14.05 19.85 -4.40
C ARG A 184 -12.75 20.63 -4.59
N GLY A 185 -11.62 19.95 -4.69
CA GLY A 185 -10.31 20.59 -4.77
C GLY A 185 -9.80 21.09 -3.41
N ASP A 186 -10.30 20.54 -2.30
CA ASP A 186 -9.89 20.95 -0.96
C ASP A 186 -8.37 20.76 -0.78
N ALA A 187 -7.74 21.68 -0.05
CA ALA A 187 -6.34 21.56 0.32
C ALA A 187 -6.09 20.31 1.16
N ALA A 188 -4.88 19.76 1.13
CA ALA A 188 -4.56 18.53 1.86
C ALA A 188 -4.95 18.61 3.35
N ALA A 189 -4.75 19.76 4.00
CA ALA A 189 -5.07 20.00 5.40
C ALA A 189 -6.57 19.79 5.74
N ASP A 190 -7.44 20.01 4.77
CA ASP A 190 -8.90 19.91 4.93
C ASP A 190 -9.45 18.54 4.57
N ARG A 191 -8.61 17.67 4.01
CA ARG A 191 -9.03 16.33 3.60
C ARG A 191 -9.15 15.38 4.80
N PRO A 192 -10.20 14.54 4.87
CA PRO A 192 -10.43 13.60 5.97
C PRO A 192 -9.22 12.73 6.33
N LEU A 193 -8.50 12.18 5.34
CA LEU A 193 -7.34 11.33 5.60
C LEU A 193 -6.17 12.10 6.24
N TYR A 194 -5.97 13.36 5.86
CA TYR A 194 -4.94 14.20 6.47
C TYR A 194 -5.32 14.57 7.90
N ARG A 195 -6.58 14.98 8.13
CA ARG A 195 -7.09 15.31 9.47
C ARG A 195 -6.98 14.13 10.43
N LEU A 196 -7.25 12.93 9.94
CA LEU A 196 -7.04 11.71 10.72
C LEU A 196 -5.55 11.47 11.03
N ALA A 197 -4.67 11.63 10.03
CA ALA A 197 -3.23 11.46 10.21
C ALA A 197 -2.61 12.52 11.13
N SER A 198 -3.17 13.74 11.17
CA SER A 198 -2.71 14.84 12.01
C SER A 198 -3.18 14.71 13.46
N ALA A 199 -4.41 14.24 13.67
CA ALA A 199 -5.00 14.04 14.99
C ALA A 199 -4.41 12.85 15.77
N ALA A 200 -3.75 11.92 15.08
CA ALA A 200 -3.13 10.77 15.70
C ALA A 200 -1.84 11.13 16.47
N PRO A 201 -1.59 10.52 17.64
CA PRO A 201 -0.37 10.72 18.41
C PRO A 201 0.90 10.46 17.57
N SER A 202 1.83 11.40 17.60
CA SER A 202 3.14 11.26 16.97
C SER A 202 4.06 10.31 17.75
N GLY A 203 5.02 9.68 17.06
CA GLY A 203 6.09 8.91 17.70
C GLY A 203 5.80 7.42 17.95
N LYS A 204 4.57 6.93 17.67
CA LYS A 204 4.31 5.49 17.62
C LYS A 204 4.58 4.95 16.21
N LEU A 205 5.44 3.94 16.11
CA LEU A 205 5.84 3.32 14.83
C LEU A 205 4.63 2.79 14.04
N ALA A 206 3.63 2.24 14.73
CA ALA A 206 2.39 1.77 14.11
C ALA A 206 1.24 1.85 15.11
N GLN A 207 0.15 2.51 14.71
CA GLN A 207 -1.08 2.59 15.48
C GLN A 207 -2.23 2.04 14.65
N ARG A 208 -2.89 1.02 15.20
CA ARG A 208 -4.12 0.46 14.65
C ARG A 208 -5.29 1.21 15.29
N PHE A 209 -6.12 1.82 14.46
CA PHE A 209 -7.39 2.39 14.87
C PHE A 209 -8.45 1.31 14.78
N SER A 210 -9.13 1.07 15.90
CA SER A 210 -10.31 0.21 15.94
C SER A 210 -11.46 0.87 15.17
N MET A 211 -12.41 0.04 14.75
CA MET A 211 -13.65 0.49 14.11
C MET A 211 -14.35 1.61 14.89
N GLU A 212 -14.39 1.53 16.22
CA GLU A 212 -15.00 2.56 17.08
C GLU A 212 -14.33 3.93 16.94
N ALA A 213 -12.99 3.96 16.88
CA ALA A 213 -12.25 5.21 16.73
C ALA A 213 -12.50 5.85 15.37
N VAL A 214 -12.59 5.03 14.32
CA VAL A 214 -12.91 5.50 12.97
C VAL A 214 -14.36 5.97 12.88
N SER A 215 -15.29 5.24 13.50
CA SER A 215 -16.71 5.63 13.55
C SER A 215 -16.91 6.98 14.24
N ARG A 216 -16.21 7.21 15.36
CA ARG A 216 -16.24 8.51 16.05
C ARG A 216 -15.68 9.63 15.17
N PHE A 217 -14.60 9.37 14.44
CA PHE A 217 -14.03 10.36 13.52
C PHE A 217 -14.97 10.67 12.36
N VAL A 218 -15.55 9.66 11.72
CA VAL A 218 -16.51 9.86 10.61
C VAL A 218 -17.73 10.65 11.07
N ALA A 219 -18.25 10.38 12.27
CA ALA A 219 -19.36 11.16 12.84
C ALA A 219 -19.03 12.67 12.99
N THR A 220 -17.76 13.05 13.13
CA THR A 220 -17.34 14.47 13.16
C THR A 220 -17.20 15.10 11.78
N LEU A 221 -17.29 14.33 10.70
CA LEU A 221 -17.24 14.83 9.32
C LEU A 221 -18.63 15.16 8.75
N ASP A 222 -19.67 14.52 9.28
CA ASP A 222 -21.07 14.68 8.85
C ASP A 222 -21.82 15.78 9.62
N GLY A 223 -21.22 16.35 10.67
CA GLY A 223 -21.74 17.48 11.45
C GLY A 223 -21.11 18.80 11.05
#